data_AF-A0A9J7AEH7-F1
#
_entry.id   AF-A0A9J7AEH7-F1
#
_cell.length_a   1.000
_cell.length_b   1.000
_cell.length_c   1.000
_cell.angle_alpha   90.00
_cell.angle_beta   90.00
_cell.angle_gamma   90.00
#
_symmetry.space_group_name_H-M   'P 1'
#
loop_
_entity.id
_entity.type
_entity.pdbx_description
1 polymer ?
#
loop_
_entity_poly.entity_id
_entity_poly.type
_entity_poly.pdbx_seq_one_letter_code
_entity_poly.pdbx_strand_id
1 'polypeptide(L)' 'MVLFFPIQQELDCISDSGQILGKIKFDVTRNQHIFTPDNDALVLSESQQQAINARLVGLDAGQFSIDMQDDD' A
#
# COMPACT_ATOMS: atom_id res chain seq x y z
N MET A 1 -2.56 -28.34 9.06
CA MET A 1 -3.17 -27.01 9.24
C MET A 1 -2.15 -26.00 8.74
N VAL A 2 -2.38 -25.39 7.58
CA VAL A 2 -1.50 -24.34 7.05
C VAL A 2 -1.79 -23.08 7.84
N LEU A 3 -0.81 -22.66 8.65
CA LEU A 3 -0.83 -21.38 9.33
C LEU A 3 -0.45 -20.33 8.28
N PHE A 4 -1.45 -19.80 7.58
CA PHE A 4 -1.28 -18.55 6.86
C PHE A 4 -1.08 -17.47 7.94
N PHE A 5 0.19 -17.19 8.26
CA PHE A 5 0.52 -15.91 8.85
C PHE A 5 -0.09 -14.84 7.95
N PRO A 6 -0.67 -13.75 8.49
CA PRO A 6 -1.08 -12.64 7.66
C PRO A 6 0.19 -12.17 6.94
N ILE A 7 0.35 -12.60 5.69
CA ILE A 7 1.37 -12.09 4.78
C ILE A 7 1.15 -10.59 4.84
N GLN A 8 2.15 -9.86 5.35
CA GLN A 8 2.11 -8.41 5.34
C GLN A 8 2.14 -8.02 3.86
N GLN A 9 0.96 -7.86 3.28
CA GLN A 9 0.81 -7.41 1.91
C GLN A 9 1.28 -5.95 1.88
N GLU A 10 2.40 -5.73 1.21
CA GLU A 10 2.99 -4.41 1.01
C GLU A 10 2.95 -4.06 -0.48
N LEU A 11 2.53 -2.85 -0.81
CA LEU A 11 2.49 -2.32 -2.17
C LEU A 11 3.36 -1.06 -2.24
N ASP A 12 4.43 -1.10 -3.02
CA ASP A 12 5.26 0.07 -3.28
C ASP A 12 4.49 1.10 -4.11
N CYS A 13 4.40 2.33 -3.59
CA CYS A 13 3.84 3.47 -4.30
C CYS A 13 4.97 4.19 -5.04
N ILE A 14 5.04 3.99 -6.35
CA ILE A 14 6.07 4.57 -7.20
C ILE A 14 5.47 5.75 -7.97
N SER A 15 6.16 6.88 -7.99
CA SER A 15 5.78 8.04 -8.80
C SER A 15 5.99 7.78 -10.29
N ASP A 16 5.42 8.64 -11.14
CA ASP A 16 5.66 8.62 -12.59
C ASP A 16 7.15 8.79 -12.97
N SER A 17 7.95 9.37 -12.07
CA SER A 17 9.40 9.52 -12.21
C SER A 17 10.20 8.28 -11.79
N GLY A 18 9.53 7.19 -11.38
CA GLY A 18 10.17 5.97 -10.91
C GLY A 18 10.71 6.05 -9.48
N GLN A 19 10.33 7.08 -8.71
CA GLN A 19 10.75 7.22 -7.32
C GLN A 19 9.75 6.54 -6.39
N ILE A 20 10.25 5.74 -5.45
CA ILE A 20 9.43 5.16 -4.40
C ILE A 20 9.03 6.29 -3.45
N LEU A 21 7.73 6.57 -3.38
CA LEU A 21 7.14 7.54 -2.45
C LEU A 21 6.93 6.90 -1.08
N GLY A 22 6.67 5.60 -1.03
CA GLY A 22 6.37 4.88 0.19
C GLY A 22 5.69 3.57 -0.10
N LYS A 23 5.09 2.98 0.93
CA LYS A 23 4.43 1.68 0.84
C LYS A 23 3.05 1.75 1.45
N ILE A 24 2.09 1.07 0.82
CA ILE A 24 0.81 0.76 1.43
C ILE A 24 0.95 -0.59 2.11
N LYS A 25 0.53 -0.68 3.36
CA LYS A 25 0.48 -1.94 4.12
C LYS A 25 -0.86 -2.10 4.79
N PHE A 26 -1.31 -3.34 4.96
CA PHE A 26 -2.49 -3.62 5.77
C PHE A 26 -2.14 -3.54 7.26
N ASP A 27 -2.75 -2.60 7.98
CA ASP A 27 -2.64 -2.47 9.43
C ASP A 27 -3.70 -3.36 10.09
N VAL A 28 -3.27 -4.53 10.56
CA VAL A 28 -4.14 -5.49 11.27
C VAL A 28 -4.79 -4.91 12.53
N THR A 29 -4.16 -3.91 13.15
CA THR A 29 -4.68 -3.26 14.36
C THR A 29 -5.89 -2.39 14.06
N ARG A 30 -5.88 -1.76 12.88
CA ARG A 30 -6.97 -0.88 12.40
C ARG A 30 -7.90 -1.60 11.41
N ASN A 31 -7.50 -2.78 10.95
CA ASN A 31 -8.16 -3.54 9.89
C ASN A 31 -8.36 -2.71 8.62
N GLN A 32 -7.35 -1.92 8.24
CA GLN A 32 -7.38 -0.97 7.13
C GLN A 32 -6.00 -0.87 6.46
N HIS A 33 -5.98 -0.53 5.18
CA HIS A 33 -4.75 -0.19 4.49
C HIS A 33 -4.26 1.21 4.90
N ILE A 34 -2.97 1.33 5.20
CA ILE A 34 -2.32 2.61 5.52
C ILE A 34 -1.13 2.85 4.61
N PHE A 35 -0.95 4.11 4.22
CA PHE A 35 0.25 4.55 3.52
C PHE A 35 1.34 4.94 4.53
N THR A 36 2.54 4.40 4.33
CA THR A 36 3.76 4.75 5.07
C THR A 36 4.74 5.39 4.08
N PRO A 37 5.07 6.69 4.22
CA PRO A 37 6.06 7.31 3.34
C PRO A 37 7.44 6.67 3.54
N ASP A 38 8.22 6.57 2.46
CA ASP A 38 9.59 6.02 2.51
C ASP A 38 10.56 6.96 3.26
N ASN A 39 10.27 8.26 3.22
CA ASN A 39 11.04 9.29 3.89
C ASN A 39 10.08 10.26 4.60
N ASP A 40 10.32 10.55 5.88
CA ASP A 40 9.52 11.51 6.65
C ASP A 40 9.58 12.95 6.08
N ALA A 41 10.61 13.26 5.30
CA ALA A 41 10.73 14.54 4.58
C ALA A 41 10.02 14.56 3.22
N LEU A 42 9.35 13.47 2.83
CA LEU A 42 8.66 13.37 1.55
C LEU A 42 7.39 14.23 1.56
N VAL A 43 7.44 15.35 0.84
CA VAL A 43 6.27 16.19 0.61
C VAL A 43 5.55 15.68 -0.64
N LEU A 44 4.42 15.00 -0.44
CA LEU A 44 3.53 14.61 -1.53
C LEU A 44 2.78 15.82 -2.07
N SER A 45 2.66 15.93 -3.38
CA SER A 45 1.72 16.89 -3.98
C SER A 45 0.27 16.48 -3.69
N GLU A 46 -0.67 17.42 -3.73
CA GLU A 46 -2.09 17.11 -3.55
C GLU A 46 -2.59 16.02 -4.52
N SER A 47 -2.09 16.03 -5.77
CA SER A 47 -2.41 15.01 -6.77
C SER A 47 -1.90 13.62 -6.38
N GLN A 48 -0.68 13.51 -5.86
CA GLN A 48 -0.13 12.24 -5.38
C GLN A 48 -0.89 11.73 -4.15
N GLN A 49 -1.22 12.64 -3.22
CA GLN A 49 -1.97 12.27 -2.03
C GLN A 49 -3.39 11.80 -2.36
N GLN A 50 -4.07 12.43 -3.32
CA GLN A 50 -5.37 11.97 -3.82
C GLN A 50 -5.27 10.59 -4.49
N ALA A 51 -4.24 10.35 -5.31
CA ALA A 51 -4.03 9.06 -5.95
C ALA A 51 -3.79 7.94 -4.92
N ILE A 52 -2.97 8.21 -3.90
CA ILE A 52 -2.71 7.27 -2.80
C ILE A 52 -4.00 6.99 -2.01
N ASN A 53 -4.76 8.02 -1.63
CA ASN A 53 -6.02 7.84 -0.92
C ASN A 53 -7.04 7.03 -1.74
N ALA A 54 -7.17 7.29 -3.04
CA ALA A 54 -8.02 6.50 -3.91
C ALA A 54 -7.60 5.03 -3.94
N ARG A 55 -6.28 4.76 -3.92
CA ARG A 55 -5.74 3.39 -3.86
C ARG A 55 -6.06 2.71 -2.53
N LEU A 56 -5.91 3.41 -1.40
CA LEU A 56 -6.25 2.91 -0.06
C LEU A 56 -7.73 2.52 0.03
N VAL A 57 -8.62 3.42 -0.39
CA VAL A 57 -10.07 3.16 -0.40
C VAL A 57 -10.42 2.00 -1.32
N GLY A 58 -9.79 1.90 -2.49
CA GLY A 58 -10.02 0.79 -3.41
C GLY A 58 -9.53 -0.56 -2.85
N LEU A 59 -8.41 -0.58 -2.13
CA LEU A 59 -7.91 -1.79 -1.45
C LEU A 59 -8.84 -2.21 -0.31
N ASP A 60 -9.28 -1.26 0.52
CA ASP A 60 -10.24 -1.53 1.61
C ASP A 60 -11.61 -1.97 1.08
N ALA A 61 -12.04 -1.45 -0.08
CA ALA A 61 -13.27 -1.85 -0.76
C ALA A 61 -13.14 -3.17 -1.54
N GLY A 62 -11.95 -3.78 -1.59
CA GLY A 62 -11.67 -4.99 -2.36
C GLY A 62 -11.70 -4.80 -3.88
N GLN A 63 -11.64 -3.55 -4.37
CA GLN A 63 -11.50 -3.23 -5.80
C GLN A 63 -10.10 -3.52 -6.33
N PHE A 64 -9.09 -3.48 -5.46
CA PHE A 64 -7.73 -3.89 -5.74
C PHE A 64 -7.39 -5.08 -4.86
N SER A 65 -6.74 -6.10 -5.43
CA SER A 65 -6.00 -7.11 -4.68
C SER A 65 -4.51 -6.78 -4.75
N ILE A 66 -3.81 -6.93 -3.63
CA ILE A 66 -2.37 -7.16 -3.67
C ILE A 66 -2.27 -8.65 -3.97
N ASP A 67 -1.88 -8.98 -5.20
CA ASP A 67 -1.71 -10.37 -5.58
C ASP A 67 -0.71 -11.02 -4.63
N MET A 68 -1.03 -12.23 -4.18
CA MET A 68 -0.09 -13.05 -3.44
C MET A 68 1.12 -13.19 -4.38
N GLN A 69 2.31 -12.77 -3.94
CA GLN A 69 3.51 -13.02 -4.73
C GLN A 69 3.60 -14.53 -4.87
N ASP A 70 3.25 -15.05 -6.05
CA ASP A 70 3.46 -16.45 -6.38
C ASP A 70 4.98 -16.65 -6.36
N ASP A 71 5.46 -17.28 -5.28
CA ASP A 71 6.79 -17.86 -5.17
C ASP A 71 6.89 -18.94 -6.26
N ASP A 72 7.43 -18.57 -7.43
CA ASP A 72 7.93 -19.52 -8.43
C ASP A 72 9.23 -20.19 -7.95
#